data_AF-A0A819V8C8-F1
#
_entry.id   AF-A0A819V8C8-F1
#
_cell.length_a   1.000
_cell.length_b   1.000
_cell.length_c   1.000
_cell.angle_alpha   90.00
_cell.angle_beta   90.00
_cell.angle_gamma   90.00
#
_symmetry.space_group_name_H-M   'P 1'
#
loop_
_entity.id
_entity.type
_entity.pdbx_description
1 polymer ?
#
loop_
_entity_poly.entity_id
_entity_poly.type
_entity_poly.pdbx_seq_one_letter_code
_entity_poly.pdbx_strand_id
1 'polypeptide(L)'
;MVSFHPVCSSIFISREWIEGFYLPAANAYLLADFRTTAFSQFELLAALCSISNDTVSKALLDIQNNQLVTVELLEEEAAQSQVEAMVELVQATAHGQMTSFLLQLVKIMYRSNTLVSAFGTNAVVQIGSEAVLIASTSYADPNNDDIFVPYNLSCIETTIRAPAVFYAQPL
;
A
#
# COMPACT_ATOMS: atom_id res chain seq x y z
N MET A 1 -1.82 -14.20 21.88
CA MET A 1 -1.12 -12.89 21.76
C MET A 1 -0.88 -12.66 20.28
N VAL A 2 -1.35 -11.56 19.71
CA VAL A 2 -1.13 -11.25 18.29
C VAL A 2 0.22 -10.57 18.14
N SER A 3 1.05 -11.04 17.21
CA SER A 3 2.35 -10.45 16.89
C SER A 3 2.36 -9.99 15.45
N PHE A 4 2.73 -8.74 15.23
CA PHE A 4 2.98 -8.22 13.88
C PHE A 4 4.35 -8.65 13.39
N HIS A 5 4.57 -8.53 12.08
CA HIS A 5 5.88 -8.76 11.49
C HIS A 5 6.90 -7.77 12.10
N PRO A 6 8.11 -8.19 12.49
CA PRO A 6 9.09 -7.33 13.16
C PRO A 6 9.43 -6.03 12.41
N VAL A 7 9.28 -6.04 11.08
CA VAL A 7 9.48 -4.84 10.26
C VAL A 7 8.51 -3.71 10.62
N CYS A 8 7.29 -4.05 11.05
CA CYS A 8 6.23 -3.10 11.41
C CYS A 8 6.42 -2.47 12.79
N SER A 9 7.48 -2.84 13.51
CA SER A 9 7.94 -2.16 14.72
C SER A 9 9.39 -1.69 14.61
N SER A 10 9.96 -1.76 13.41
CA SER A 10 11.35 -1.37 13.13
C SER A 10 11.45 0.09 12.71
N ILE A 11 12.68 0.60 12.67
CA ILE A 11 12.96 1.95 12.15
C ILE A 11 12.55 2.13 10.68
N PHE A 12 12.41 1.05 9.90
CA PHE A 12 12.16 1.14 8.45
C PHE A 12 10.80 1.73 8.09
N ILE A 13 9.85 1.74 9.03
CA ILE A 13 8.53 2.37 8.86
C ILE A 13 8.43 3.70 9.61
N SER A 14 9.51 4.14 10.27
CA SER A 14 9.52 5.41 11.00
C SER A 14 9.58 6.57 10.02
N ARG A 15 8.93 7.67 10.40
CA ARG A 15 8.90 8.88 9.59
C ARG A 15 10.30 9.47 9.43
N GLU A 16 11.09 9.43 10.49
CA GLU A 16 12.48 9.90 10.50
C GLU A 16 13.35 9.14 9.50
N TRP A 17 13.19 7.80 9.40
CA TRP A 17 13.91 6.99 8.43
C TRP A 17 13.50 7.32 6.99
N ILE A 18 12.19 7.42 6.76
CA ILE A 18 11.61 7.69 5.44
C ILE A 18 12.02 9.08 4.95
N GLU A 19 11.86 10.11 5.79
CA GLU A 19 12.25 11.49 5.47
C GLU A 19 13.76 11.63 5.27
N GLY A 20 14.58 10.74 5.83
CA GLY A 20 16.01 10.66 5.55
C GLY A 20 16.36 10.40 4.08
N PHE A 21 15.43 9.85 3.29
CA PHE A 21 15.56 9.69 1.84
C PHE A 21 15.02 10.88 1.03
N TYR A 22 14.41 11.86 1.68
CA TYR A 22 13.99 13.09 1.02
C TYR A 22 15.24 13.94 0.72
N LEU A 23 15.58 14.04 -0.57
CA LEU A 23 16.75 14.80 -1.04
C LEU A 23 16.28 16.08 -1.75
N PRO A 24 16.33 17.26 -1.10
CA PRO A 24 16.19 18.53 -1.80
C PRO A 24 17.37 18.67 -2.77
N ALA A 25 17.08 18.93 -4.05
CA ALA A 25 18.04 18.96 -5.17
C ALA A 25 18.58 17.56 -5.60
N ALA A 26 17.68 16.65 -5.97
CA ALA A 26 18.00 15.34 -6.54
C ALA A 26 18.48 15.35 -8.01
N ASN A 27 18.91 16.50 -8.53
CA ASN A 27 19.18 16.76 -9.94
C ASN A 27 20.49 16.14 -10.49
N ALA A 28 21.23 15.35 -9.69
CA ALA A 28 22.50 14.75 -10.11
C ALA A 28 22.71 13.29 -9.69
N TYR A 29 21.67 12.58 -9.24
CA TYR A 29 21.83 11.19 -8.81
C TYR A 29 21.68 10.22 -9.99
N LEU A 30 22.61 9.27 -10.06
CA LEU A 30 22.66 8.22 -11.07
C LEU A 30 21.32 7.46 -11.07
N LEU A 31 20.83 7.07 -12.25
CA LEU A 31 19.60 6.28 -12.48
C LEU A 31 19.50 4.96 -11.67
N ALA A 32 20.54 4.58 -10.93
CA ALA A 32 20.62 3.38 -10.08
C ALA A 32 20.80 3.70 -8.58
N ASP A 33 20.67 4.97 -8.16
CA ASP A 33 20.76 5.33 -6.74
C ASP A 33 19.46 4.92 -6.03
N PHE A 34 19.55 3.90 -5.17
CA PHE A 34 18.39 3.37 -4.44
C PHE A 34 17.63 4.46 -3.68
N ARG A 35 18.29 5.54 -3.25
CA ARG A 35 17.66 6.65 -2.52
C ARG A 35 16.57 7.35 -3.33
N THR A 36 16.64 7.29 -4.66
CA THR A 36 15.61 7.85 -5.56
C THR A 36 14.28 7.10 -5.50
N THR A 37 14.29 5.82 -5.09
CA THR A 37 13.09 4.98 -4.99
C THR A 37 12.80 4.50 -3.57
N ALA A 38 13.78 4.62 -2.66
CA ALA A 38 13.67 4.19 -1.27
C ALA A 38 12.53 4.89 -0.52
N PHE A 39 12.34 6.19 -0.74
CA PHE A 39 11.28 6.97 -0.10
C PHE A 39 9.90 6.32 -0.32
N SER A 40 9.53 6.08 -1.59
CA SER A 40 8.22 5.51 -1.92
C SER A 40 8.09 4.04 -1.52
N GLN A 41 9.18 3.27 -1.53
CA GLN A 41 9.19 1.88 -1.08
C GLN A 41 8.99 1.74 0.42
N PHE A 42 9.65 2.57 1.23
CA PHE A 42 9.47 2.56 2.68
C PHE A 42 8.12 3.17 3.10
N GLU A 43 7.61 4.18 2.38
CA GLU A 43 6.22 4.66 2.54
C GLU A 43 5.20 3.55 2.29
N LEU A 44 5.36 2.78 1.20
CA LEU A 44 4.48 1.64 0.91
C LEU A 44 4.55 0.58 2.02
N LEU A 45 5.75 0.29 2.53
CA LEU A 45 5.94 -0.62 3.65
C LEU A 45 5.24 -0.13 4.93
N ALA A 46 5.34 1.16 5.25
CA ALA A 46 4.65 1.77 6.39
C ALA A 46 3.13 1.67 6.25
N ALA A 47 2.59 1.96 5.06
CA ALA A 47 1.16 1.82 4.77
C ALA A 47 0.67 0.37 4.92
N LEU A 48 1.43 -0.61 4.40
CA LEU A 48 1.14 -2.04 4.57
C LEU A 48 1.09 -2.44 6.05
N CYS A 49 2.05 -1.97 6.84
CA CYS A 49 2.09 -2.21 8.28
C CYS A 49 0.90 -1.57 9.01
N SER A 50 0.51 -0.34 8.65
CA SER A 50 -0.67 0.33 9.21
C SER A 50 -1.94 -0.46 8.92
N ILE A 51 -2.17 -0.83 7.66
CA ILE A 51 -3.35 -1.61 7.23
C ILE A 51 -3.40 -2.94 7.98
N SER A 52 -2.26 -3.60 8.16
CA SER A 52 -2.16 -4.84 8.93
C SER A 52 -2.61 -4.64 10.38
N ASN A 53 -2.13 -3.58 11.03
CA ASN A 53 -2.48 -3.26 12.40
C ASN A 53 -3.96 -2.88 12.56
N ASP A 54 -4.49 -2.07 11.65
CA ASP A 54 -5.88 -1.63 11.64
C ASP A 54 -6.84 -2.82 11.43
N THR A 55 -6.47 -3.74 10.52
CA THR A 55 -7.25 -4.95 10.24
C THR A 55 -7.35 -5.84 11.48
N VAL A 56 -6.23 -6.07 12.16
CA VAL A 56 -6.19 -6.86 13.40
C VAL A 56 -6.93 -6.15 14.52
N SER A 57 -6.74 -4.85 14.69
CA SER A 57 -7.38 -4.07 15.74
C SER A 57 -8.90 -4.06 15.56
N LYS A 58 -9.37 -3.91 14.32
CA LYS A 58 -10.80 -3.99 13.98
C LYS A 58 -11.37 -5.39 14.24
N ALA A 59 -10.65 -6.43 13.84
CA ALA A 59 -11.01 -7.81 14.15
C ALA A 59 -11.17 -8.07 15.66
N LEU A 60 -10.26 -7.53 16.48
CA LEU A 60 -10.37 -7.65 17.94
C LEU A 60 -11.57 -6.90 18.51
N LEU A 61 -11.87 -5.70 17.98
CA LEU A 61 -13.06 -4.95 18.37
C LEU A 61 -14.35 -5.68 17.98
N ASP A 62 -14.41 -6.26 16.79
CA ASP A 62 -15.57 -7.03 16.32
C ASP A 62 -15.80 -8.27 17.21
N ILE A 63 -14.73 -8.95 17.64
CA ILE A 63 -14.80 -10.05 18.61
C ILE A 63 -15.31 -9.58 19.97
N GLN A 64 -14.80 -8.44 20.47
CA GLN A 64 -15.20 -7.92 21.79
C GLN A 64 -16.64 -7.39 21.81
N ASN A 65 -17.10 -6.80 20.69
CA ASN A 65 -18.44 -6.25 20.57
C ASN A 65 -19.51 -7.31 20.29
N ASN A 66 -19.12 -8.47 19.73
CA ASN A 66 -20.01 -9.61 19.67
C ASN A 66 -20.24 -10.14 21.09
N GLN A 67 -21.37 -9.76 21.68
CA GLN A 67 -21.84 -10.33 22.94
C GLN A 67 -22.04 -11.83 22.76
N LEU A 68 -21.10 -12.62 23.26
CA LEU A 68 -21.28 -14.05 23.55
C LEU A 68 -22.23 -14.25 24.75
N VAL A 69 -22.87 -13.19 25.24
CA VAL A 69 -23.79 -13.19 26.37
C VAL A 69 -25.19 -13.49 25.85
N THR A 70 -25.58 -14.75 25.96
CA THR A 70 -26.95 -15.21 25.67
C THR A 70 -27.80 -15.14 26.95
N VAL A 71 -29.11 -14.96 26.79
CA VAL A 71 -30.07 -14.97 27.91
C VAL A 71 -30.20 -16.38 28.51
N GLU A 72 -29.84 -17.39 27.74
CA GLU A 72 -29.85 -18.80 28.12
C GLU A 72 -28.43 -19.30 28.41
N LEU A 73 -28.29 -20.24 29.36
CA LEU A 73 -27.01 -20.86 29.67
C LEU A 73 -26.60 -21.76 28.50
N LEU A 74 -25.54 -21.39 27.79
CA LEU A 74 -24.96 -22.22 26.74
C LEU A 74 -24.22 -23.41 27.36
N GLU A 75 -24.35 -24.58 26.73
CA GLU A 75 -23.45 -25.71 26.98
C GLU A 75 -22.02 -25.35 26.56
N GLU A 76 -21.02 -25.86 27.28
CA GLU A 76 -19.60 -25.53 27.05
C GLU A 76 -19.18 -25.79 25.59
N GLU A 77 -19.62 -26.91 25.01
CA GLU A 77 -19.31 -27.29 23.63
C GLU A 77 -19.92 -26.31 22.61
N ALA A 78 -21.14 -25.85 22.87
CA ALA A 78 -21.81 -24.86 22.02
C ALA A 78 -21.12 -23.49 22.10
N ALA A 79 -20.73 -23.07 23.31
CA ALA A 79 -19.99 -21.83 23.52
C ALA A 79 -18.60 -21.88 22.84
N GLN A 80 -17.89 -23.00 22.97
CA GLN A 80 -16.60 -23.20 22.32
C GLN A 80 -16.73 -23.18 20.79
N SER A 81 -17.71 -23.89 20.24
CA SER A 81 -17.98 -23.91 18.80
C SER A 81 -18.27 -22.50 18.27
N GLN A 82 -19.02 -21.69 19.02
CA GLN A 82 -19.32 -20.31 18.63
C GLN A 82 -18.07 -19.42 18.62
N VAL A 83 -17.18 -19.57 19.60
CA VAL A 83 -15.89 -18.85 19.64
C VAL A 83 -15.01 -19.26 18.47
N GLU A 84 -14.89 -20.56 18.19
CA GLU A 84 -14.09 -21.08 17.08
C GLU A 84 -14.61 -20.57 15.73
N ALA A 85 -15.92 -20.64 15.49
CA ALA A 85 -16.54 -20.11 14.28
C ALA A 85 -16.31 -18.61 14.10
N MET A 86 -16.33 -17.84 15.20
CA MET A 86 -16.06 -16.40 15.16
C MET A 86 -14.60 -16.10 14.83
N VAL A 87 -13.66 -16.87 15.38
CA VAL A 87 -12.23 -16.76 15.04
C VAL A 87 -11.99 -17.09 13.57
N GLU A 88 -12.59 -18.17 13.06
CA GLU A 88 -12.48 -18.55 11.64
C GLU A 88 -13.03 -17.47 10.72
N LEU A 89 -14.21 -16.91 11.03
CA LEU A 89 -14.81 -15.83 10.25
C LEU A 89 -13.91 -14.60 10.19
N VAL A 90 -13.33 -14.21 11.32
CA VAL A 90 -12.41 -13.08 11.43
C VAL A 90 -11.15 -13.33 10.61
N GLN A 91 -10.55 -14.52 10.70
CA GLN A 91 -9.38 -14.88 9.90
C GLN A 91 -9.68 -14.85 8.40
N ALA A 92 -10.81 -15.43 7.97
CA ALA A 92 -11.23 -15.43 6.57
C ALA A 92 -11.47 -14.01 6.05
N THR A 93 -12.10 -13.15 6.85
CA THR A 93 -12.36 -11.75 6.49
C THR A 93 -11.06 -10.96 6.36
N ALA A 94 -10.15 -11.09 7.32
CA ALA A 94 -8.84 -10.44 7.28
C ALA A 94 -8.02 -10.90 6.07
N HIS A 95 -8.02 -12.21 5.77
CA HIS A 95 -7.34 -12.76 4.60
C HIS A 95 -7.94 -12.23 3.29
N GLY A 96 -9.27 -12.14 3.20
CA GLY A 96 -9.97 -11.58 2.05
C GLY A 96 -9.66 -10.10 1.83
N GLN A 97 -9.66 -9.29 2.89
CA GLN A 97 -9.29 -7.87 2.83
C GLN A 97 -7.84 -7.66 2.39
N MET A 98 -6.90 -8.40 2.99
CA MET A 98 -5.48 -8.39 2.60
C MET A 98 -5.29 -8.79 1.14
N THR A 99 -5.93 -9.87 0.71
CA THR A 99 -5.83 -10.35 -0.68
C THR A 99 -6.39 -9.32 -1.66
N SER A 100 -7.54 -8.73 -1.35
CA SER A 100 -8.13 -7.66 -2.16
C SER A 100 -7.19 -6.46 -2.28
N PHE A 101 -6.62 -6.02 -1.16
CA PHE A 101 -5.66 -4.92 -1.12
C PHE A 101 -4.41 -5.23 -1.96
N LEU A 102 -3.77 -6.37 -1.75
CA LEU A 102 -2.59 -6.79 -2.50
C LEU A 102 -2.87 -6.91 -4.00
N LEU A 103 -4.03 -7.44 -4.37
CA LEU A 103 -4.43 -7.57 -5.76
C LEU A 103 -4.71 -6.21 -6.41
N GLN A 104 -5.30 -5.26 -5.68
CA GLN A 104 -5.44 -3.88 -6.14
C GLN A 104 -4.07 -3.20 -6.29
N LEU A 105 -3.18 -3.38 -5.33
CA LEU A 105 -1.82 -2.86 -5.37
C LEU A 105 -1.08 -3.40 -6.61
N VAL A 106 -1.07 -4.72 -6.83
CA VAL A 106 -0.46 -5.35 -8.01
C VAL A 106 -1.08 -4.85 -9.30
N LYS A 107 -2.41 -4.68 -9.36
CA LYS A 107 -3.08 -4.12 -10.55
C LYS A 107 -2.65 -2.68 -10.82
N ILE A 108 -2.55 -1.84 -9.80
CA ILE A 108 -2.09 -0.46 -9.94
C ILE A 108 -0.64 -0.44 -10.41
N MET A 109 0.21 -1.25 -9.78
CA MET A 109 1.63 -1.37 -10.14
C MET A 109 1.82 -1.89 -11.56
N TYR A 110 1.06 -2.89 -11.99
CA TYR A 110 1.13 -3.44 -13.36
C TYR A 110 0.58 -2.46 -14.40
N ARG A 111 -0.64 -1.95 -14.18
CA ARG A 111 -1.31 -1.06 -15.15
C ARG A 111 -0.67 0.30 -15.26
N SER A 112 -0.05 0.79 -14.19
CA SER A 112 0.50 2.14 -14.17
C SER A 112 2.03 2.12 -14.20
N ASN A 113 2.65 0.94 -14.11
CA ASN A 113 4.10 0.76 -13.99
C ASN A 113 4.74 1.75 -12.99
N THR A 114 3.98 2.07 -11.93
CA THR A 114 4.18 3.27 -11.09
C THR A 114 5.26 3.09 -10.04
N LEU A 115 5.64 1.85 -9.73
CA LEU A 115 6.84 1.61 -8.94
C LEU A 115 8.05 1.75 -9.86
N VAL A 116 8.65 2.94 -9.85
CA VAL A 116 9.97 3.13 -10.45
C VAL A 116 10.90 2.08 -9.85
N SER A 117 11.36 1.18 -10.70
CA SER A 117 12.35 0.16 -10.32
C SER A 117 13.62 0.86 -9.86
N ALA A 118 14.43 0.17 -9.05
CA ALA A 118 15.70 0.73 -8.59
C ALA A 118 16.64 1.11 -9.75
N PHE A 119 16.45 0.52 -10.95
CA PHE A 119 17.20 0.84 -12.16
C PHE A 119 16.54 1.90 -13.04
N GLY A 120 15.35 2.39 -12.67
CA GLY A 120 14.58 3.37 -13.44
C GLY A 120 14.21 2.92 -14.86
N THR A 121 14.34 1.63 -15.20
CA THR A 121 14.15 1.15 -16.58
C THR A 121 12.70 1.20 -17.04
N ASN A 122 11.78 1.38 -16.09
CA ASN A 122 10.35 1.39 -16.30
C ASN A 122 9.71 2.79 -16.12
N ALA A 123 10.53 3.83 -15.91
CA ALA A 123 10.08 5.21 -15.79
C ALA A 123 11.09 6.19 -16.36
N VAL A 124 10.62 7.15 -17.15
CA VAL A 124 11.41 8.27 -17.67
C VAL A 124 11.10 9.51 -16.85
N VAL A 125 12.11 10.12 -16.23
CA VAL A 125 11.96 11.38 -15.51
C VAL A 125 12.53 12.51 -16.37
N GLN A 126 11.70 13.50 -16.71
CA GLN A 126 12.10 14.70 -17.42
C GLN A 126 11.92 15.93 -16.52
N ILE A 127 12.95 16.79 -16.47
CA ILE A 127 12.90 18.07 -15.78
C ILE A 127 12.53 19.14 -16.82
N GLY A 128 11.33 19.70 -16.70
CA GLY A 128 10.86 20.79 -17.54
C GLY A 128 11.50 22.14 -17.17
N SER A 129 11.33 23.13 -18.05
CA SER A 129 11.94 24.47 -17.92
C SER A 129 11.47 25.30 -16.72
N GLU A 130 10.42 24.88 -16.00
CA GLU A 130 9.84 25.56 -14.83
C GLU A 130 9.93 24.73 -13.54
N ALA A 131 10.94 23.86 -13.40
CA ALA A 131 11.05 22.91 -12.28
C ALA A 131 9.85 21.94 -12.16
N VAL A 132 9.12 21.74 -13.25
CA VAL A 132 8.10 20.70 -13.38
C VAL A 132 8.82 19.36 -13.55
N LEU A 133 8.63 18.46 -12.60
CA LEU A 133 9.06 17.07 -12.74
C LEU A 133 7.96 16.30 -13.46
N ILE A 134 8.27 15.79 -14.65
CA ILE A 134 7.40 14.88 -15.40
C ILE A 134 7.98 13.48 -15.25
N ALA A 135 7.28 12.62 -14.53
CA ALA A 135 7.57 11.19 -14.50
C ALA A 135 6.62 10.49 -15.46
N SER A 136 7.17 9.92 -16.53
CA SER A 136 6.45 9.16 -17.53
C SER A 136 6.72 7.68 -17.34
N THR A 137 5.72 6.89 -17.02
CA THR A 137 5.81 5.43 -17.07
C THR A 137 5.06 4.93 -18.30
N SER A 138 5.44 3.79 -18.85
CA SER A 138 4.68 3.16 -19.94
C SER A 138 4.29 1.75 -19.54
N TYR A 139 3.09 1.34 -19.92
CA TYR A 139 2.61 -0.02 -19.76
C TYR A 139 2.18 -0.58 -21.12
N ALA A 140 2.30 -1.90 -21.28
CA ALA A 140 1.77 -2.61 -22.44
C ALA A 140 0.26 -2.75 -22.29
N ASP A 141 -0.53 -2.30 -23.27
CA ASP A 141 -1.97 -2.51 -23.26
C ASP A 141 -2.26 -4.02 -23.34
N PRO A 142 -2.97 -4.61 -22.36
CA PRO A 142 -3.26 -6.04 -22.37
C PRO A 142 -4.11 -6.50 -23.57
N ASN A 143 -4.71 -5.58 -24.32
CA ASN A 143 -5.45 -5.88 -25.55
C ASN A 143 -4.64 -5.58 -26.82
N ASN A 144 -3.47 -4.96 -26.69
CA ASN A 144 -2.61 -4.60 -27.81
C ASN A 144 -1.16 -4.40 -27.35
N ASP A 145 -0.37 -5.49 -27.39
CA ASP A 145 1.03 -5.51 -26.96
C ASP A 145 1.94 -4.54 -27.75
N ASP A 146 1.48 -4.03 -28.90
CA ASP A 146 2.20 -3.05 -29.73
C ASP A 146 1.96 -1.58 -29.32
N ILE A 147 1.02 -1.31 -28.40
CA ILE A 147 0.73 0.05 -27.92
C ILE A 147 1.25 0.23 -26.50
N PHE A 148 2.33 1.00 -26.38
CA PHE A 148 2.77 1.56 -25.11
C PHE A 148 1.96 2.81 -24.81
N VAL A 149 1.12 2.77 -23.77
CA VAL A 149 0.37 3.94 -23.31
C VAL A 149 1.23 4.70 -22.29
N PRO A 150 1.64 5.96 -22.56
CA PRO A 150 2.39 6.74 -21.60
C PRO A 150 1.47 7.28 -20.49
N TYR A 151 1.82 7.00 -19.25
CA TYR A 151 1.22 7.61 -18.06
C TYR A 151 2.14 8.71 -17.53
N ASN A 152 1.69 9.96 -17.62
CA ASN A 152 2.48 11.11 -17.17
C ASN A 152 1.98 11.60 -15.81
N LEU A 153 2.85 11.53 -14.80
CA LEU A 153 2.68 12.21 -13.53
C LEU A 153 3.47 13.52 -13.58
N SER A 154 2.80 14.65 -13.33
CA SER A 154 3.44 15.96 -13.25
C SER A 154 3.40 16.50 -11.83
N CYS A 155 4.56 16.84 -11.29
CA CYS A 155 4.73 17.43 -9.97
C CYS A 155 5.40 18.80 -10.10
N ILE A 156 4.81 19.81 -9.47
CA ILE A 156 5.43 21.12 -9.20
C ILE A 156 5.76 21.12 -7.70
N GLU A 157 6.85 21.77 -7.27
CA GLU A 157 7.44 21.74 -5.91
C GLU A 157 6.46 21.84 -4.71
N THR A 158 5.18 22.18 -4.90
CA THR A 158 4.15 22.26 -3.85
C THR A 158 2.83 21.54 -4.15
N THR A 159 2.68 20.89 -5.30
CA THR A 159 1.38 20.31 -5.71
C THR A 159 1.54 19.10 -6.63
N ILE A 160 1.10 17.93 -6.16
CA ILE A 160 0.98 16.72 -6.98
C ILE A 160 -0.32 16.83 -7.77
N ARG A 161 -0.24 16.96 -9.11
CA ARG A 161 -1.40 16.70 -9.98
C ARG A 161 -1.35 15.23 -10.39
N ALA A 162 -1.84 14.37 -9.51
CA ALA A 162 -2.17 13.01 -9.89
C ALA A 162 -3.43 13.05 -10.79
N PRO A 163 -3.47 12.33 -11.92
CA PRO A 163 -4.71 12.11 -12.66
C PRO A 163 -5.79 11.55 -11.72
N ALA A 164 -7.04 11.93 -11.95
CA ALA A 164 -8.19 11.66 -11.07
C ALA A 164 -8.43 10.17 -10.68
N VAL A 165 -7.68 9.25 -11.27
CA VAL A 165 -7.75 7.79 -11.06
C VAL A 165 -7.27 7.37 -9.66
N PHE A 166 -6.55 8.24 -8.93
CA PHE A 166 -6.11 7.97 -7.55
C PHE A 166 -7.08 8.43 -6.47
N TYR A 167 -8.12 9.18 -6.82
CA TYR A 167 -9.23 9.37 -5.89
C TYR A 167 -10.09 8.12 -5.97
N ALA A 168 -9.92 7.22 -5.00
CA ALA A 168 -11.03 6.37 -4.62
C ALA A 168 -12.23 7.31 -4.40
N GLN A 169 -13.22 7.25 -5.29
CA GLN A 169 -14.48 7.93 -5.05
C GLN A 169 -14.97 7.45 -3.68
N PRO A 170 -15.27 8.36 -2.74
CA PRO A 170 -15.97 7.95 -1.53
C PRO A 170 -17.33 7.39 -1.97
N LEU A 171 -17.69 6.25 -1.38
CA LEU A 171 -19.05 5.71 -1.44
C LEU A 171 -20.06 6.75 -0.95
#